data_AF-A0A2V8FVX1-F1
#
_entry.id   AF-A0A2V8FVX1-F1
#
_cell.length_a   1.000
_cell.length_b   1.000
_cell.length_c   1.000
_cell.angle_alpha   90.00
_cell.angle_beta   90.00
_cell.angle_gamma   90.00
#
_symmetry.space_group_name_H-M   'P 1'
#
loop_
_entity.id
_entity.type
_entity.pdbx_description
1 polymer ?
#
loop_
_entity_poly.entity_id
_entity_poly.type
_entity_poly.pdbx_seq_one_letter_code
_entity_poly.pdbx_strand_id
1 'polypeptide(L)'
;MSFAVVVGTAQQQTHDAAAQVTQLRPTHPPEPVTPVPPGAYAGEPTIPINSATWTPLGPAPILNGQRPGGGPVSGRLTGIAAHPSDPNTIYVTAAGGGIWKTTNGTWTPLADAAVQSMGAIAIAPSNPNVVYA
;
A
#
# COMPACT_ATOMS: atom_id res chain seq x y z
N MET A 1 58.36 -19.67 14.09
CA MET A 1 57.15 -20.28 13.49
C MET A 1 56.22 -19.14 13.15
N SER A 2 56.12 -18.85 11.85
CA SER A 2 55.57 -17.60 11.32
C SER A 2 54.07 -17.75 11.05
N PHE A 3 53.32 -16.70 11.38
CA PHE A 3 51.94 -16.51 10.95
C PHE A 3 51.93 -16.04 9.48
N ALA A 4 51.09 -16.64 8.63
CA ALA A 4 50.85 -16.18 7.27
C ALA A 4 49.39 -15.72 7.14
N VAL A 5 49.22 -14.48 6.69
CA VAL A 5 47.94 -13.90 6.28
C VAL A 5 47.69 -14.30 4.83
N VAL A 6 46.58 -14.98 4.57
CA VAL A 6 46.09 -15.22 3.20
C VAL A 6 45.16 -14.06 2.83
N VAL A 7 45.62 -13.20 1.93
CA VAL A 7 44.78 -12.20 1.25
C VAL A 7 44.11 -12.91 0.08
N GLY A 8 42.86 -13.32 0.26
CA GLY A 8 42.04 -13.93 -0.80
C GLY A 8 41.24 -12.86 -1.55
N THR A 9 41.48 -12.73 -2.85
CA THR A 9 40.83 -11.77 -3.75
C THR A 9 39.38 -12.16 -4.04
N ALA A 10 38.42 -11.55 -3.34
CA ALA A 10 36.98 -11.68 -3.62
C ALA A 10 36.51 -10.66 -4.68
N GLN A 11 37.12 -10.63 -5.86
CA GLN A 11 36.75 -9.71 -6.96
C GLN A 11 36.61 -10.36 -8.34
N GLN A 12 36.71 -11.69 -8.48
CA GLN A 12 36.64 -12.35 -9.79
C GLN A 12 35.40 -13.26 -9.95
N GLN A 13 34.27 -12.92 -9.34
CA GLN A 13 33.02 -13.71 -9.49
C GLN A 13 31.79 -12.88 -9.90
N THR A 14 31.97 -11.58 -10.16
CA THR A 14 30.88 -10.65 -10.52
C THR A 14 30.71 -10.42 -12.02
N HIS A 15 31.52 -11.03 -12.89
CA HIS A 15 31.47 -10.76 -14.34
C HIS A 15 30.78 -11.84 -15.20
N ASP A 16 30.64 -13.08 -14.71
CA ASP A 16 30.11 -14.19 -15.55
C ASP A 16 28.64 -14.56 -15.30
N ALA A 17 27.94 -13.87 -14.39
CA ALA A 17 26.49 -14.09 -14.20
C ALA A 17 25.61 -13.20 -15.12
N ALA A 18 26.17 -12.13 -15.71
CA ALA A 18 25.41 -11.23 -16.58
C ALA A 18 25.19 -11.79 -17.99
N ALA A 19 26.01 -12.75 -18.43
CA ALA A 19 25.95 -13.28 -19.80
C ALA A 19 24.87 -14.36 -20.02
N GLN A 20 24.31 -14.95 -18.96
CA GLN A 20 23.35 -16.06 -19.06
C GLN A 20 21.88 -15.64 -18.80
N VAL A 21 21.62 -14.42 -18.31
CA VAL A 21 20.25 -13.92 -18.04
C VAL A 21 19.64 -13.17 -19.26
N THR A 22 20.38 -13.04 -20.35
CA THR A 22 19.92 -12.33 -21.56
C THR A 22 19.22 -13.23 -22.60
N GLN A 23 19.14 -14.55 -22.40
CA GLN A 23 18.67 -15.46 -23.45
C GLN A 23 17.26 -16.08 -23.29
N LEU A 24 16.42 -15.66 -22.34
CA LEU A 24 15.05 -16.21 -22.20
C LEU A 24 13.93 -15.19 -21.96
N ARG A 25 14.08 -13.92 -22.36
CA ARG A 25 12.93 -13.00 -22.40
C ARG A 25 12.29 -13.09 -23.79
N PRO A 26 11.05 -13.62 -23.93
CA PRO A 26 10.31 -13.46 -25.17
C PRO A 26 10.15 -11.95 -25.42
N THR A 27 10.74 -11.43 -26.50
CA THR A 27 10.45 -10.08 -26.95
C THR A 27 9.07 -10.11 -27.58
N HIS A 28 8.04 -9.76 -26.79
CA HIS A 28 6.75 -9.43 -27.35
C HIS A 28 6.96 -8.25 -28.32
N PRO A 29 6.63 -8.40 -29.62
CA PRO A 29 6.63 -7.27 -30.54
C PRO A 29 5.68 -6.20 -29.99
N PRO A 30 5.99 -4.90 -30.07
CA PRO A 30 4.99 -3.89 -29.74
C PRO A 30 3.79 -4.12 -30.66
N GLU A 31 2.63 -4.45 -30.09
CA GLU A 31 1.40 -4.50 -30.88
C GLU A 31 1.23 -3.13 -31.56
N PRO A 32 0.81 -3.09 -32.84
CA PRO A 32 0.41 -1.84 -33.47
C PRO A 32 -0.67 -1.19 -32.60
N VAL A 33 -0.35 -0.05 -31.98
CA VAL A 33 -1.32 0.76 -31.23
C VAL A 33 -2.29 1.39 -32.22
N THR A 34 -3.24 0.61 -32.73
CA THR A 34 -4.38 1.19 -33.45
C THR A 34 -5.10 2.11 -32.46
N PRO A 35 -5.28 3.41 -32.77
CA PRO A 35 -6.04 4.30 -31.92
C PRO A 35 -7.40 3.66 -31.62
N VAL A 36 -7.72 3.50 -30.34
CA VAL A 36 -9.03 2.99 -29.94
C VAL A 36 -10.08 3.96 -30.50
N PRO A 37 -11.09 3.48 -31.26
CA PRO A 37 -12.15 4.34 -31.79
C PRO A 37 -12.84 5.08 -30.64
N PRO A 38 -13.08 6.40 -30.77
CA PRO A 38 -13.89 7.13 -29.79
C PRO A 38 -15.27 6.47 -29.69
N GLY A 39 -15.58 5.90 -28.52
CA GLY A 39 -16.87 5.22 -28.25
C GLY A 39 -16.81 3.72 -27.98
N ALA A 40 -15.63 3.08 -28.02
CA ALA A 40 -15.50 1.65 -27.69
C ALA A 40 -15.71 1.31 -26.19
N TYR A 41 -15.77 2.32 -25.31
CA TYR A 41 -15.97 2.18 -23.85
C TYR A 41 -17.45 2.30 -23.43
N ALA A 42 -18.39 2.03 -24.33
CA ALA A 42 -19.82 2.09 -24.03
C ALA A 42 -20.21 0.97 -23.06
N GLY A 43 -20.15 1.26 -21.76
CA GLY A 43 -20.49 0.33 -20.68
C GLY A 43 -19.61 0.42 -19.44
N GLU A 44 -18.50 1.17 -19.48
CA GLU A 44 -17.73 1.41 -18.26
C GLU A 44 -18.52 2.33 -17.32
N PRO A 45 -18.61 2.01 -16.01
CA PRO A 45 -19.21 2.91 -15.05
C PRO A 45 -18.39 4.20 -15.00
N THR A 46 -18.85 5.23 -15.71
CA THR A 46 -18.25 6.57 -15.66
C THR A 46 -18.59 7.16 -14.30
N ILE A 47 -17.64 7.17 -13.38
CA ILE A 47 -17.77 7.92 -12.14
C ILE A 47 -17.74 9.41 -12.54
N PRO A 48 -18.82 10.19 -12.29
CA PRO A 48 -18.80 11.62 -12.58
C PRO A 48 -17.80 12.30 -11.64
N ILE A 49 -16.64 12.68 -12.18
CA ILE A 49 -15.63 13.47 -11.48
C ILE A 49 -15.94 14.95 -11.67
N ASN A 50 -16.60 15.55 -10.68
CA ASN A 50 -16.75 16.99 -10.57
C ASN A 50 -15.48 17.58 -9.94
N SER A 51 -14.73 18.39 -10.68
CA SER A 51 -13.50 19.04 -10.19
C SER A 51 -13.72 20.07 -9.06
N ALA A 52 -14.97 20.26 -8.63
CA ALA A 52 -15.38 21.14 -7.54
C ALA A 52 -15.81 20.39 -6.27
N THR A 53 -15.97 19.05 -6.32
CA THR A 53 -16.41 18.26 -5.17
C THR A 53 -15.53 17.04 -5.03
N TRP A 54 -14.62 17.07 -4.06
CA TRP A 54 -13.81 15.91 -3.72
C TRP A 54 -14.71 14.77 -3.23
N THR A 55 -14.83 13.70 -4.03
CA THR A 55 -15.43 12.45 -3.58
C THR A 55 -14.34 11.57 -3.02
N PRO A 56 -14.34 11.25 -1.71
CA PRO A 56 -13.34 10.36 -1.15
C PRO A 56 -13.48 8.97 -1.79
N LEU A 57 -12.42 8.53 -2.46
CA LEU A 57 -12.24 7.14 -2.94
C LEU A 57 -11.74 6.20 -1.82
N GLY A 58 -11.78 6.66 -0.55
CA GLY A 58 -11.36 5.89 0.61
C GLY A 58 -11.97 4.48 0.63
N PRO A 59 -11.37 3.53 1.36
CA PRO A 59 -11.61 2.11 1.18
C PRO A 59 -13.10 1.82 1.39
N ALA A 60 -13.78 1.60 0.29
CA ALA A 60 -15.03 0.85 0.30
C ALA A 60 -14.73 -0.51 0.94
N PRO A 61 -15.72 -1.14 1.60
CA PRO A 61 -15.59 -2.53 1.98
C PRO A 61 -15.04 -3.32 0.79
N ILE A 62 -13.99 -4.10 1.01
CA ILE A 62 -13.45 -4.97 -0.04
C ILE A 62 -14.52 -6.02 -0.30
N LEU A 63 -15.30 -5.81 -1.36
CA LEU A 63 -16.34 -6.72 -1.81
C LEU A 63 -15.67 -7.97 -2.40
N ASN A 64 -16.32 -9.14 -2.26
CA ASN A 64 -15.71 -10.40 -2.67
C ASN A 64 -14.39 -10.70 -1.95
N GLY A 65 -14.29 -10.27 -0.69
CA GLY A 65 -13.12 -10.46 0.15
C GLY A 65 -12.84 -11.93 0.47
N GLN A 66 -11.70 -12.21 1.12
CA GLN A 66 -11.21 -13.57 1.35
C GLN A 66 -12.07 -14.43 2.31
N ARG A 67 -13.17 -13.90 2.86
CA ARG A 67 -14.06 -14.64 3.77
C ARG A 67 -14.95 -15.61 2.98
N PRO A 68 -15.29 -16.81 3.51
CA PRO A 68 -16.24 -17.71 2.87
C PRO A 68 -17.55 -17.01 2.49
N GLY A 69 -18.02 -17.22 1.27
CA GLY A 69 -19.20 -16.52 0.74
C GLY A 69 -18.93 -15.11 0.17
N GLY A 70 -17.67 -14.67 0.08
CA GLY A 70 -17.28 -13.46 -0.68
C GLY A 70 -17.87 -12.16 -0.13
N GLY A 71 -18.28 -12.13 1.15
CA GLY A 71 -18.83 -10.90 1.69
C GLY A 71 -17.75 -9.83 1.98
N PRO A 72 -18.17 -8.61 2.32
CA PRO A 72 -17.26 -7.48 2.52
C PRO A 72 -16.22 -7.74 3.62
N VAL A 73 -14.98 -7.28 3.40
CA VAL A 73 -13.91 -7.27 4.40
C VAL A 73 -13.27 -5.88 4.51
N SER A 74 -12.65 -5.58 5.65
CA SER A 74 -12.03 -4.29 5.96
C SER A 74 -10.60 -4.12 5.44
N GLY A 75 -9.97 -5.20 4.95
CA GLY A 75 -8.52 -5.26 4.78
C GLY A 75 -7.77 -5.52 6.10
N ARG A 76 -6.43 -5.54 6.03
CA ARG A 76 -5.56 -5.89 7.17
C ARG A 76 -5.18 -4.65 7.98
N LEU A 77 -5.66 -4.60 9.23
CA LEU A 77 -5.17 -3.66 10.24
C LEU A 77 -3.85 -4.17 10.84
N THR A 78 -2.95 -3.25 11.14
CA THR A 78 -1.59 -3.52 11.66
C THR A 78 -1.38 -2.92 13.04
N GLY A 79 -2.16 -1.91 13.43
CA GLY A 79 -2.07 -1.29 14.74
C GLY A 79 -3.37 -0.64 15.17
N ILE A 80 -3.52 -0.50 16.49
CA ILE A 80 -4.63 0.18 17.15
C ILE A 80 -4.08 0.99 18.33
N ALA A 81 -4.55 2.23 18.48
CA ALA A 81 -4.29 3.05 19.65
C ALA A 81 -5.58 3.75 20.10
N ALA A 82 -5.95 3.56 21.37
CA ALA A 82 -7.09 4.23 21.98
C ALA A 82 -6.62 5.45 22.79
N HIS A 83 -7.37 6.55 22.71
CA HIS A 83 -7.06 7.76 23.45
C HIS A 83 -7.13 7.50 24.97
N PRO A 84 -6.15 7.95 25.76
CA PRO A 84 -6.02 7.56 27.17
C PRO A 84 -7.15 8.08 28.08
N SER A 85 -7.85 9.15 27.68
CA SER A 85 -8.92 9.78 28.47
C SER A 85 -10.23 9.97 27.72
N ASP A 86 -10.30 9.57 26.44
CA ASP A 86 -11.52 9.68 25.63
C ASP A 86 -11.82 8.31 25.01
N PRO A 87 -12.74 7.53 25.57
CA PRO A 87 -13.02 6.18 25.09
C PRO A 87 -13.63 6.16 23.69
N ASN A 88 -14.10 7.29 23.17
CA ASN A 88 -14.67 7.36 21.82
C ASN A 88 -13.59 7.57 20.75
N THR A 89 -12.40 8.04 21.12
CA THR A 89 -11.33 8.33 20.18
C THR A 89 -10.41 7.12 20.02
N ILE A 90 -10.42 6.55 18.83
CA ILE A 90 -9.56 5.40 18.46
C ILE A 90 -8.89 5.69 17.12
N TYR A 91 -7.64 5.27 17.01
CA TYR A 91 -6.86 5.32 15.78
C TYR A 91 -6.48 3.90 15.36
N VAL A 92 -6.50 3.63 14.05
CA VAL A 92 -6.03 2.36 13.48
C VAL A 92 -5.13 2.60 12.29
N THR A 93 -4.20 1.69 12.08
CA THR A 93 -3.32 1.66 10.90
C THR A 93 -3.55 0.41 10.07
N ALA A 94 -3.37 0.53 8.76
CA ALA A 94 -3.55 -0.55 7.81
C ALA A 94 -2.27 -0.83 7.02
N ALA A 95 -2.08 -2.10 6.63
CA ALA A 95 -0.89 -2.55 5.90
C ALA A 95 -0.72 -1.95 4.49
N GLY A 96 -1.74 -1.28 3.97
CA GLY A 96 -1.72 -0.59 2.68
C GLY A 96 -2.92 0.32 2.52
N GLY A 97 -3.42 0.85 3.64
CA GLY A 97 -4.63 1.67 3.73
C GLY A 97 -4.44 2.94 4.55
N GLY A 98 -3.22 3.25 5.00
CA GLY A 98 -2.92 4.44 5.81
C GLY A 98 -3.43 4.37 7.25
N ILE A 99 -3.69 5.55 7.81
CA ILE A 99 -4.13 5.78 9.20
C ILE A 99 -5.56 6.35 9.23
N TRP A 100 -6.34 5.89 10.21
CA TRP A 100 -7.76 6.20 10.37
C TRP A 100 -8.05 6.60 11.81
N LYS A 101 -9.03 7.49 11.99
CA LYS A 101 -9.54 7.92 13.29
C LYS A 101 -11.05 7.76 13.36
N THR A 102 -11.56 7.41 14.52
CA THR A 102 -12.98 7.55 14.86
C THR A 102 -13.16 8.32 16.16
N THR A 103 -14.30 9.01 16.30
CA THR A 103 -14.77 9.65 17.55
C THR A 103 -16.23 9.33 17.85
N ASN A 104 -16.90 8.56 16.98
CA ASN A 104 -18.34 8.31 17.04
C ASN A 104 -18.75 7.00 16.32
N GLY A 105 -17.80 6.08 16.11
CA GLY A 105 -18.01 4.84 15.36
C GLY A 105 -17.91 4.98 13.84
N THR A 106 -17.82 6.20 13.30
CA THR A 106 -17.49 6.45 11.89
C THR A 106 -16.00 6.74 11.73
N TRP A 107 -15.38 6.19 10.69
CA TRP A 107 -13.93 6.30 10.45
C TRP A 107 -13.61 7.36 9.41
N THR A 108 -12.63 8.20 9.72
CA THR A 108 -12.11 9.26 8.86
C THR A 108 -10.63 9.00 8.56
N PRO A 109 -10.19 9.09 7.29
CA PRO A 109 -8.78 8.96 6.97
C PRO A 109 -8.00 10.17 7.50
N LEU A 110 -6.80 9.95 8.02
CA LEU A 110 -5.88 11.02 8.45
C LEU A 110 -4.71 11.24 7.50
N ALA A 111 -4.60 10.44 6.43
CA ALA A 111 -3.57 10.56 5.42
C ALA A 111 -4.19 10.85 4.04
N ASP A 112 -3.51 11.68 3.25
CA ASP A 112 -3.97 12.15 1.94
C ASP A 112 -3.92 11.07 0.84
N ALA A 113 -3.13 10.01 1.05
CA ALA A 113 -2.98 8.90 0.11
C ALA A 113 -3.16 7.54 0.80
N ALA A 114 -4.03 6.71 0.24
CA ALA A 114 -4.39 5.39 0.79
C ALA A 114 -3.27 4.34 0.74
N VAL A 115 -2.17 4.58 0.02
CA VAL A 115 -1.17 3.54 -0.29
C VAL A 115 -0.02 3.45 0.72
N GLN A 116 -0.09 4.17 1.84
CA GLN A 116 0.95 4.10 2.86
C GLN A 116 0.80 2.81 3.67
N SER A 117 1.82 1.96 3.61
CA SER A 117 1.93 0.75 4.42
C SER A 117 2.37 1.11 5.83
N MET A 118 1.44 1.09 6.78
CA MET A 118 1.69 1.46 8.17
C MET A 118 1.91 0.20 9.01
N GLY A 119 2.94 0.22 9.86
CA GLY A 119 3.36 -0.96 10.64
C GLY A 119 2.98 -0.91 12.11
N ALA A 120 2.84 0.29 12.68
CA ALA A 120 2.54 0.51 14.09
C ALA A 120 1.76 1.81 14.27
N ILE A 121 1.23 2.03 15.46
CA ILE A 121 0.67 3.32 15.87
C ILE A 121 0.83 3.50 17.37
N ALA A 122 1.16 4.71 17.81
CA ALA A 122 1.25 5.06 19.23
C ALA A 122 0.82 6.50 19.48
N ILE A 123 0.17 6.73 20.62
CA ILE A 123 -0.17 8.07 21.12
C ILE A 123 0.91 8.49 22.12
N ALA A 124 1.40 9.73 22.01
CA ALA A 124 2.41 10.23 22.93
C ALA A 124 1.83 10.33 24.36
N PRO A 125 2.49 9.74 25.38
CA PRO A 125 2.01 9.83 26.77
C PRO A 125 1.98 11.26 27.32
N SER A 126 2.87 12.12 26.82
CA SER A 126 3.00 13.52 27.24
C SER A 126 1.93 14.44 26.65
N ASN A 127 1.40 14.10 25.47
CA ASN A 127 0.39 14.88 24.78
C ASN A 127 -0.46 13.96 23.88
N PRO A 128 -1.68 13.61 24.30
CA PRO A 128 -2.56 12.72 23.53
C PRO A 128 -2.99 13.25 22.15
N ASN A 129 -2.70 14.52 21.83
CA ASN A 129 -2.91 15.09 20.50
C ASN A 129 -1.78 14.73 19.51
N VAL A 130 -0.69 14.13 19.97
CA VAL A 130 0.45 13.71 19.14
C VAL A 130 0.37 12.20 18.92
N VAL A 131 0.37 11.81 17.65
CA VAL A 131 0.26 10.41 17.21
C VAL A 131 1.41 10.08 16.26
N TYR A 132 2.02 8.92 16.43
CA TYR A 132 3.07 8.37 15.56
C TYR A 132 2.54 7.13 14.83
N ALA A 133 2.82 7.00 13.53
CA ALA A 133 2.37 5.89 12.69
C ALA A 133 3.31 5.66 11.50
#